data_AF-A0A290ZPM5-F1
#
_entry.id   AF-A0A290ZPM5-F1
#
_cell.length_a   1.000
_cell.length_b   1.000
_cell.length_c   1.000
_cell.angle_alpha   90.00
_cell.angle_beta   90.00
_cell.angle_gamma   90.00
#
_symmetry.space_group_name_H-M   'P 1'
#
loop_
_entity.id
_entity.type
_entity.pdbx_description
1 polymer ?
#
loop_
_entity_poly.entity_id
_entity_poly.type
_entity_poly.pdbx_seq_one_letter_code
_entity_poly.pdbx_strand_id
1 'polypeptide(L)' 'MSRVEEIEKSVQALSPQELASFREWFIRFDEAAWDEKIERDASAGELDALANAALRAHRTGKSREL' A
#
# COMPACT_ATOMS: atom_id res chain seq x y z
N MET A 1 14.20 24.91 -4.33
CA MET A 1 13.41 24.03 -3.46
C MET A 1 12.40 23.32 -4.34
N SER A 2 12.29 22.01 -4.22
CA SER A 2 11.26 21.24 -4.89
C SER A 2 9.95 21.29 -4.09
N ARG A 3 8.83 21.01 -4.76
CA ARG A 3 7.52 20.87 -4.10
C ARG A 3 7.55 19.81 -2.99
N VAL A 4 8.34 18.75 -3.15
CA VAL A 4 8.46 17.68 -2.14
C VAL A 4 9.20 18.18 -0.92
N GLU A 5 10.31 18.89 -1.10
CA GLU A 5 11.09 19.46 0.01
C GLU A 5 10.28 20.46 0.85
N GLU A 6 9.36 21.19 0.22
CA GLU A 6 8.45 22.11 0.93
C GLU A 6 7.45 21.34 1.80
N ILE A 7 6.85 20.28 1.27
CA ILE A 7 5.94 19.40 2.03
C ILE A 7 6.66 18.76 3.22
N GLU A 8 7.89 18.26 3.02
CA GLU A 8 8.70 17.68 4.08
C GLU A 8 8.94 18.68 5.23
N LYS A 9 9.29 19.93 4.90
CA LYS A 9 9.47 20.99 5.90
C LYS A 9 8.17 21.31 6.63
N SER A 10 7.05 21.38 5.91
CA SER A 10 5.74 21.60 6.54
C SER A 10 5.37 20.46 7.49
N VAL A 11 5.62 19.21 7.12
CA VAL A 11 5.35 18.05 7.98
C VAL A 11 6.27 18.05 9.22
N GLN A 12 7.54 18.42 9.07
CA GLN A 12 8.48 18.54 10.20
C GLN A 12 8.11 19.65 11.18
N ALA A 13 7.38 20.67 10.72
CA ALA A 13 6.95 21.79 11.55
C ALA A 13 5.64 21.53 12.33
N LEU A 14 4.97 20.39 12.10
CA LEU A 14 3.73 20.03 12.80
C LEU A 14 3.99 19.77 14.29
N SER A 15 3.04 20.19 15.13
CA SER A 15 3.00 19.75 16.52
C SER A 15 2.77 18.23 16.62
N PRO A 16 3.07 17.60 17.76
CA PRO A 16 2.85 16.16 17.94
C PRO A 16 1.41 15.71 17.64
N GLN A 17 0.42 16.54 17.99
CA GLN A 17 -1.01 16.27 17.74
C GLN A 17 -1.35 16.35 16.25
N GLU A 18 -0.90 17.41 15.57
CA GLU A 18 -1.12 17.57 14.13
C GLU A 18 -0.41 16.47 13.33
N LEU A 19 0.79 16.07 13.76
CA LEU A 19 1.53 14.97 13.14
C LEU A 19 0.81 13.62 13.32
N ALA A 20 0.16 13.39 14.48
CA ALA A 20 -0.66 12.20 14.68
C ALA A 20 -1.87 12.18 13.73
N SER A 21 -2.62 13.28 13.64
CA SER A 21 -3.73 13.39 12.68
C SER A 21 -3.29 13.27 11.23
N PHE A 22 -2.14 13.84 10.87
CA PHE A 22 -1.56 13.70 9.54
C PHE A 22 -1.25 12.24 9.20
N ARG A 23 -0.65 11.48 10.14
CA ARG A 23 -0.33 10.06 9.94
C ARG A 23 -1.60 9.22 9.76
N GLU A 24 -2.63 9.44 10.56
CA GLU A 24 -3.91 8.73 10.41
C GLU A 24 -4.55 8.96 9.05
N TRP A 25 -4.52 10.20 8.56
CA TRP A 25 -5.02 10.52 7.23
C TRP A 25 -4.14 9.92 6.12
N PHE A 26 -2.82 10.05 6.24
CA PHE A 26 -1.87 9.61 5.21
C PHE A 26 -1.93 8.10 4.99
N ILE A 27 -2.12 7.31 6.05
CA ILE A 27 -2.33 5.86 5.94
C ILE A 27 -3.52 5.56 5.02
N ARG A 28 -4.67 6.20 5.24
CA ARG A 28 -5.86 5.97 4.40
C ARG A 28 -5.68 6.45 2.96
N PHE A 29 -4.94 7.54 2.78
CA PHE A 29 -4.60 8.04 1.46
C PHE A 29 -3.71 7.05 0.70
N ASP A 30 -2.68 6.51 1.36
CA ASP A 30 -1.75 5.55 0.77
C ASP A 30 -2.42 4.18 0.54
N GLU A 31 -3.28 3.74 1.46
CA GLU A 31 -4.12 2.54 1.30
C GLU A 31 -4.99 2.64 0.03
N ALA A 32 -5.64 3.78 -0.20
CA ALA A 32 -6.46 3.97 -1.40
C ALA A 32 -5.63 3.90 -2.70
N ALA A 33 -4.43 4.50 -2.70
CA ALA A 33 -3.52 4.41 -3.84
C ALA A 33 -2.99 2.98 -4.05
N TRP A 34 -2.78 2.24 -2.96
CA TRP A 34 -2.38 0.84 -3.00
C TRP A 34 -3.47 -0.05 -3.57
N ASP A 35 -4.72 0.13 -3.14
CA ASP A 35 -5.88 -0.60 -3.68
C ASP A 35 -6.02 -0.38 -5.19
N GLU A 36 -5.94 0.88 -5.65
CA GLU A 36 -5.99 1.21 -7.08
C GLU A 36 -4.85 0.53 -7.86
N LYS A 37 -3.64 0.51 -7.29
CA LYS A 37 -2.49 -0.16 -7.90
C LYS A 37 -2.72 -1.66 -8.01
N ILE A 38 -3.19 -2.31 -6.95
CA ILE A 38 -3.45 -3.76 -6.94
C ILE A 38 -4.49 -4.11 -8.01
N GLU A 39 -5.60 -3.37 -8.09
CA GLU A 39 -6.65 -3.62 -9.09
C GLU A 39 -6.13 -3.47 -10.52
N ARG A 40 -5.32 -2.44 -10.77
CA ARG A 40 -4.70 -2.23 -12.09
C ARG A 40 -3.75 -3.36 -12.45
N ASP A 41 -2.86 -3.72 -11.54
CA ASP A 41 -1.83 -4.73 -11.80
C ASP A 41 -2.46 -6.14 -11.92
N ALA A 42 -3.52 -6.41 -11.15
CA ALA A 42 -4.34 -7.61 -11.31
C ALA A 42 -4.99 -7.66 -12.70
N SER A 43 -5.60 -6.55 -13.14
CA SER A 43 -6.20 -6.44 -14.47
C SER A 43 -5.19 -6.56 -15.61
N ALA A 44 -3.94 -6.15 -15.38
CA ALA A 44 -2.84 -6.28 -16.32
C ALA A 44 -2.18 -7.69 -16.32
N GLY A 45 -2.57 -8.58 -15.41
CA GLY A 45 -2.00 -9.92 -15.26
C GLY A 45 -0.64 -9.96 -14.57
N GLU A 46 -0.17 -8.84 -14.00
CA GLU A 46 1.15 -8.77 -13.35
C GLU A 46 1.22 -9.63 -12.08
N LEU A 47 0.07 -9.90 -11.46
CA LEU A 47 -0.03 -10.73 -10.25
C LEU A 47 -0.28 -12.21 -10.55
N ASP A 48 -0.39 -12.62 -11.81
CA ASP A 48 -0.74 -13.99 -12.21
C ASP A 48 0.29 -15.02 -11.73
N ALA A 49 1.57 -14.66 -11.73
CA ALA A 49 2.63 -15.55 -11.25
C ALA A 49 2.44 -15.91 -9.77
N LEU A 50 2.07 -14.92 -8.96
CA LEU A 50 1.80 -15.07 -7.53
C LEU A 50 0.52 -15.89 -7.31
N ALA A 51 -0.56 -15.58 -8.03
CA ALA A 51 -1.81 -16.32 -7.97
C ALA A 51 -1.61 -17.81 -8.32
N ASN A 52 -0.89 -18.09 -9.41
CA ASN A 52 -0.58 -19.45 -9.82
C ASN A 52 0.31 -20.20 -8.81
N ALA A 53 1.25 -19.51 -8.17
CA ALA A 53 2.07 -20.11 -7.12
C ALA A 53 1.24 -20.47 -5.89
N ALA A 54 0.33 -19.58 -5.45
CA ALA A 54 -0.58 -19.83 -4.34
C ALA A 54 -1.50 -21.03 -4.61
N LEU A 55 -2.09 -21.10 -5.81
CA LEU A 55 -2.94 -22.22 -6.22
C LEU A 55 -2.18 -23.56 -6.22
N ARG A 56 -0.93 -23.57 -6.70
CA ARG A 56 -0.08 -24.78 -6.64
C ARG A 56 0.22 -25.17 -5.20
N ALA A 57 0.59 -24.22 -4.35
CA ALA A 57 0.88 -24.48 -2.94
C ALA A 57 -0.34 -25.13 -2.26
N HIS A 58 -1.53 -24.58 -2.48
CA HIS A 58 -2.78 -25.12 -1.92
C HIS A 58 -3.06 -26.54 -2.41
N ARG A 59 -2.97 -26.80 -3.71
CA ARG A 59 -3.17 -28.14 -4.29
C ARG A 59 -2.18 -29.17 -3.74
N THR A 60 -0.98 -28.74 -3.36
CA THR A 60 0.06 -29.61 -2.77
C THR A 60 0.01 -29.70 -1.24
N GLY A 61 -1.04 -29.17 -0.59
CA GLY A 61 -1.19 -29.21 0.86
C GLY A 61 -0.22 -28.30 1.62
N LYS A 62 0.41 -27.34 0.94
CA LYS A 62 1.38 -26.38 1.51
C LYS A 62 0.73 -25.08 1.99
N SER A 63 -0.59 -25.04 2.07
CA SER A 63 -1.36 -23.94 2.67
C SER A 63 -2.58 -24.51 3.37
N ARG A 64 -3.18 -23.75 4.28
CA ARG A 64 -4.43 -24.08 4.97
C ARG A 64 -5.48 -23.00 4.71
N GLU A 65 -6.75 -23.37 4.91
CA GLU A 65 -7.81 -22.38 5.05
C GLU A 65 -7.54 -21.50 6.29
N LEU A 66 -8.03 -20.26 6.24
CA LEU A 66 -7.80 -19.25 7.27
C LEU A 66 -8.39 -19.69 8.62
#